data_AF-A0A7S8HBP8-F1
#
_entry.id   AF-A0A7S8HBP8-F1
#
_cell.length_a   1.000
_cell.length_b   1.000
_cell.length_c   1.000
_cell.angle_alpha   90.00
_cell.angle_beta   90.00
_cell.angle_gamma   90.00
#
_symmetry.space_group_name_H-M   'P 1'
#
loop_
_entity.id
_entity.type
_entity.pdbx_description
1 polymer ?
#
loop_
_entity_poly.entity_id
_entity_poly.type
_entity_poly.pdbx_seq_one_letter_code
_entity_poly.pdbx_strand_id
1 'polypeptide(L)'
;MANPPAAIASALAMLAALGALAATGAAAADRGDPRRGAELYRGCIPCHALTPGTHLTGPSLAGLWGRPAGRVEGFTRYSGALDTAGLTWDGPTLDAWIADPAGLVESTSMTFSGLADESARRDLIAFLEIAMAPGGATAVVERDLIPTEFVRGRQPAPLTPTPADAQVAAIRHCGDNYWITTADGTTTPHWEMNVRLKIDTSPAGPEPGQPALIRSGSLGDRISVVFSSVGELKSVLREEC
;
A
#
# COMPACT_ATOMS: atom_id res chain seq x y z
N MET A 1 54.73 -66.70 -12.55
CA MET A 1 55.02 -65.25 -12.52
C MET A 1 53.68 -64.55 -12.40
N ALA A 2 53.36 -64.03 -11.21
CA ALA A 2 52.03 -63.56 -10.84
C ALA A 2 51.92 -62.04 -11.06
N ASN A 3 50.83 -61.61 -11.71
CA ASN A 3 50.50 -60.21 -11.92
C ASN A 3 50.05 -59.55 -10.60
N PRO A 4 50.41 -58.27 -10.33
CA PRO A 4 49.89 -57.56 -9.17
C PRO A 4 48.45 -57.06 -9.41
N PRO A 5 47.63 -56.91 -8.35
CA PRO A 5 46.21 -56.61 -8.46
C PRO A 5 45.92 -55.13 -8.75
N ALA A 6 44.97 -54.91 -9.65
CA ALA A 6 44.41 -53.62 -10.06
C ALA A 6 43.49 -52.98 -8.99
N ALA A 7 43.97 -52.87 -7.75
CA ALA A 7 43.15 -52.44 -6.60
C ALA A 7 43.59 -51.12 -5.94
N ILE A 8 44.54 -50.37 -6.54
CA ILE A 8 45.05 -49.12 -5.94
C ILE A 8 44.68 -47.88 -6.78
N ALA A 9 44.22 -48.05 -8.02
CA ALA A 9 43.86 -46.91 -8.90
C ALA A 9 42.42 -46.39 -8.68
N SER A 10 41.56 -47.09 -7.94
CA SER A 10 40.14 -46.72 -7.79
C SER A 10 39.81 -45.88 -6.55
N ALA A 11 40.77 -45.66 -5.64
CA ALA A 11 40.51 -44.90 -4.40
C ALA A 11 40.66 -43.37 -4.55
N LEU A 12 41.38 -42.89 -5.58
CA LEU A 12 41.59 -41.45 -5.81
C LEU A 12 40.58 -40.80 -6.76
N ALA A 13 39.87 -41.58 -7.58
CA ALA A 13 38.82 -41.05 -8.47
C ALA A 13 37.47 -40.84 -7.74
N MET A 14 37.27 -41.48 -6.58
CA MET A 14 36.00 -41.42 -5.85
C MET A 14 35.94 -40.27 -4.82
N LEU A 15 37.07 -39.65 -4.46
CA LEU A 15 37.09 -38.45 -3.62
C LEU A 15 36.94 -37.13 -4.41
N ALA A 16 37.17 -37.13 -5.72
CA ALA A 16 36.97 -35.94 -6.56
C ALA A 16 35.49 -35.75 -7.00
N ALA A 17 34.67 -36.80 -6.91
CA ALA A 17 33.25 -36.74 -7.30
C ALA A 17 32.30 -36.37 -6.14
N LEU A 18 32.76 -36.37 -4.89
CA LEU A 18 31.95 -35.95 -3.72
C LEU A 18 32.15 -34.48 -3.31
N GLY A 19 33.07 -33.74 -3.95
CA GLY A 19 33.29 -32.32 -3.67
C GLY A 19 32.43 -31.35 -4.50
N ALA A 20 31.76 -31.83 -5.55
CA ALA A 20 31.08 -30.96 -6.52
C ALA A 20 29.56 -30.80 -6.29
N LEU A 21 28.98 -31.44 -5.26
CA LEU A 21 27.53 -31.41 -5.02
C LEU A 21 27.08 -30.57 -3.81
N ALA A 22 27.99 -29.80 -3.20
CA ALA A 22 27.70 -28.98 -2.01
C ALA A 22 27.67 -27.46 -2.26
N ALA A 23 27.69 -27.02 -3.53
CA ALA A 23 27.81 -25.58 -3.87
C ALA A 23 26.51 -24.93 -4.40
N THR A 24 25.35 -25.60 -4.36
CA THR A 24 24.08 -25.02 -4.83
C THR A 24 23.19 -24.44 -3.72
N GLY A 25 23.58 -24.56 -2.45
CA GLY A 25 22.76 -24.11 -1.31
C GLY A 25 23.03 -22.68 -0.82
N ALA A 26 24.18 -22.08 -1.15
CA ALA A 26 24.58 -20.80 -0.56
C ALA A 26 23.98 -19.56 -1.25
N ALA A 27 23.46 -19.68 -2.47
CA ALA A 27 22.90 -18.54 -3.22
C ALA A 27 21.45 -18.19 -2.84
N ALA A 28 20.78 -19.04 -2.03
CA ALA A 28 19.40 -18.80 -1.60
C ALA A 28 19.31 -18.00 -0.28
N ALA A 29 20.37 -17.97 0.52
CA ALA A 29 20.37 -17.32 1.84
C ALA A 29 20.51 -15.79 1.79
N ASP A 30 20.84 -15.22 0.62
CA ASP A 30 21.20 -13.80 0.47
C ASP A 30 20.05 -12.91 -0.05
N ARG A 31 18.90 -13.50 -0.40
CA ARG A 31 17.78 -12.77 -1.02
C ARG A 31 16.73 -12.22 -0.05
N GLY A 32 16.90 -12.42 1.25
CA GLY A 32 15.88 -12.08 2.26
C GLY A 32 14.70 -13.06 2.29
N ASP A 33 13.88 -12.97 3.32
CA ASP A 33 12.67 -13.78 3.52
C ASP A 33 11.40 -12.94 3.28
N PRO A 34 10.63 -13.22 2.21
CA PRO A 34 9.44 -12.45 1.88
C PRO A 34 8.31 -12.60 2.91
N ARG A 35 8.28 -13.65 3.75
CA ARG A 35 7.29 -13.74 4.85
C ARG A 35 7.62 -12.73 5.95
N ARG A 36 8.89 -12.59 6.33
CA ARG A 36 9.31 -11.54 7.25
C ARG A 36 9.16 -10.15 6.63
N GLY A 37 9.42 -10.03 5.33
CA GLY A 37 9.15 -8.81 4.57
C GLY A 37 7.69 -8.37 4.58
N ALA A 38 6.75 -9.33 4.49
CA ALA A 38 5.32 -9.06 4.55
C ALA A 38 4.90 -8.47 5.91
N GLU A 39 5.53 -8.90 7.01
CA GLU A 39 5.33 -8.30 8.33
C GLU A 39 5.77 -6.83 8.36
N LEU A 40 6.93 -6.52 7.76
CA LEU A 40 7.45 -5.16 7.65
C LEU A 40 6.59 -4.27 6.72
N TYR A 41 6.04 -4.85 5.65
CA TYR A 41 5.15 -4.16 4.71
C TYR A 41 3.90 -3.58 5.39
N ARG A 42 3.50 -4.08 6.57
CA ARG A 42 2.42 -3.48 7.37
C ARG A 42 2.63 -1.99 7.65
N GLY A 43 3.88 -1.53 7.72
CA GLY A 43 4.22 -0.10 7.84
C GLY A 43 3.91 0.74 6.59
N CYS A 44 3.81 0.12 5.42
CA CYS A 44 3.57 0.76 4.13
C CYS A 44 2.06 0.86 3.78
N ILE A 45 1.25 -0.09 4.26
CA ILE A 45 -0.22 -0.19 4.05
C ILE A 45 -0.99 1.12 4.30
N PRO A 46 -0.64 1.97 5.29
CA PRO A 46 -1.32 3.24 5.48
C PRO A 46 -1.26 4.19 4.28
N CYS A 47 -0.20 4.10 3.49
CA CYS A 47 0.11 5.05 2.42
C CYS A 47 0.09 4.40 1.04
N HIS A 48 0.18 3.07 0.96
CA HIS A 48 0.31 2.35 -0.29
C HIS A 48 -0.67 1.17 -0.37
N ALA A 49 -1.23 0.99 -1.56
CA ALA A 49 -1.94 -0.23 -1.93
C ALA A 49 -1.12 -1.01 -2.96
N LEU A 50 -1.39 -2.31 -3.05
CA LEU A 50 -0.93 -3.19 -4.12
C LEU A 50 -1.97 -3.36 -5.23
N THR A 51 -3.20 -2.86 -5.04
CA THR A 51 -4.20 -2.80 -6.11
C THR A 51 -3.76 -1.81 -7.19
N PRO A 52 -3.66 -2.21 -8.47
CA PRO A 52 -3.35 -1.29 -9.56
C PRO A 52 -4.34 -0.12 -9.63
N GLY A 53 -3.83 1.10 -9.83
CA GLY A 53 -4.65 2.33 -9.91
C GLY A 53 -5.22 2.82 -8.57
N THR A 54 -5.14 2.03 -7.50
CA THR A 54 -5.54 2.48 -6.17
C THR A 54 -4.43 3.31 -5.53
N HIS A 55 -4.64 4.62 -5.45
CA HIS A 55 -3.74 5.53 -4.77
C HIS A 55 -4.28 5.94 -3.41
N LEU A 56 -3.41 6.02 -2.40
CA LEU A 56 -3.71 6.53 -1.07
C LEU A 56 -2.95 7.85 -0.87
N THR A 57 -2.32 8.03 0.29
CA THR A 57 -1.34 9.10 0.49
C THR A 57 -0.22 9.01 -0.55
N GLY A 58 0.30 7.81 -0.79
CA GLY A 58 1.25 7.49 -1.85
C GLY A 58 0.62 6.77 -3.04
N PRO A 59 1.38 6.58 -4.13
CA PRO A 59 0.92 5.84 -5.31
C PRO A 59 0.70 4.35 -4.99
N SER A 60 -0.01 3.67 -5.90
CA SER A 60 -0.05 2.20 -5.90
C SER A 60 1.36 1.67 -6.15
N LEU A 61 1.75 0.60 -5.47
CA LEU A 61 3.03 -0.08 -5.71
C LEU A 61 2.93 -1.20 -6.74
N ALA A 62 1.75 -1.43 -7.30
CA ALA A 62 1.53 -2.49 -8.27
C ALA A 62 2.34 -2.29 -9.55
N GLY A 63 3.06 -3.34 -9.97
CA GLY A 63 3.76 -3.34 -11.26
C GLY A 63 4.88 -2.30 -11.35
N LEU A 64 5.49 -1.86 -10.24
CA LEU A 64 6.55 -0.86 -10.21
C LEU A 64 7.97 -1.42 -10.31
N TRP A 65 8.18 -2.73 -10.12
CA TRP A 65 9.53 -3.30 -10.21
C TRP A 65 10.13 -3.08 -11.60
N GLY A 66 11.32 -2.52 -11.66
CA GLY A 66 12.03 -2.12 -12.88
C GLY A 66 11.50 -0.86 -13.57
N ARG A 67 10.52 -0.15 -13.01
CA ARG A 67 9.96 1.07 -13.62
C ARG A 67 10.63 2.35 -13.11
N PRO A 68 10.66 3.41 -13.92
CA PRO A 68 11.09 4.73 -13.48
C PRO A 68 10.27 5.24 -12.28
N ALA A 69 10.95 5.82 -11.29
CA ALA A 69 10.33 6.48 -10.16
C ALA A 69 9.54 7.72 -10.60
N GLY A 70 8.50 8.08 -9.83
CA GLY A 70 7.73 9.30 -10.10
C GLY A 70 6.83 9.25 -11.35
N ARG A 71 6.49 8.06 -11.87
CA ARG A 71 5.77 7.91 -13.16
C ARG A 71 4.52 7.03 -13.11
N VAL A 72 3.91 6.85 -11.93
CA VAL A 72 2.64 6.09 -11.84
C VAL A 72 1.51 6.93 -12.42
N GLU A 73 0.85 6.38 -13.44
CA GLU A 73 -0.31 7.00 -14.08
C GLU A 73 -1.43 7.21 -13.06
N GLY A 74 -2.09 8.38 -13.11
CA GLY A 74 -3.16 8.76 -12.19
C GLY A 74 -2.69 9.32 -10.84
N PHE A 75 -1.42 9.14 -10.46
CA PHE A 75 -0.86 9.76 -9.25
C PHE A 75 -0.10 11.04 -9.59
N THR A 76 -0.73 12.19 -9.34
CA THR A 76 -0.16 13.52 -9.64
C THR A 76 0.56 14.16 -8.45
N ARG A 77 0.49 13.56 -7.25
CA ARG A 77 0.98 14.15 -5.99
C ARG A 77 2.43 13.76 -5.67
N TYR A 78 3.27 13.60 -6.69
CA TYR A 78 4.70 13.40 -6.49
C TYR A 78 5.36 14.70 -6.00
N SER A 79 6.42 14.58 -5.17
CA SER A 79 7.30 15.72 -4.96
C SER A 79 8.03 16.04 -6.26
N GLY A 80 8.29 17.33 -6.51
CA GLY A 80 9.11 17.72 -7.66
C GLY A 80 10.48 17.02 -7.66
N ALA A 81 11.07 16.82 -6.47
CA ALA A 81 12.35 16.14 -6.32
C ALA A 81 12.32 14.68 -6.82
N LEU A 82 11.32 13.89 -6.41
CA LEU A 82 11.21 12.49 -6.84
C LEU A 82 10.83 12.39 -8.31
N ASP A 83 10.01 13.32 -8.82
CA ASP A 83 9.62 13.38 -10.22
C ASP A 83 10.84 13.57 -11.15
N THR A 84 11.87 14.30 -10.73
CA THR A 84 13.08 14.55 -11.52
C THR A 84 14.29 13.69 -11.14
N ALA A 85 14.16 12.78 -10.16
CA ALA A 85 15.30 12.05 -9.59
C ALA A 85 15.98 11.07 -10.56
N GLY A 86 15.32 10.67 -11.66
CA GLY A 86 15.89 9.76 -12.66
C GLY A 86 16.13 8.33 -12.15
N LEU A 87 15.53 7.97 -11.00
CA LEU A 87 15.67 6.66 -10.38
C LEU A 87 14.82 5.60 -11.08
N THR A 88 15.24 4.34 -10.97
CA THR A 88 14.46 3.16 -11.39
C THR A 88 14.25 2.27 -10.17
N TRP A 89 13.04 1.76 -9.96
CA TRP A 89 12.75 0.91 -8.81
C TRP A 89 13.29 -0.51 -9.02
N ASP A 90 14.52 -0.73 -8.61
CA ASP A 90 15.16 -2.05 -8.51
C ASP A 90 15.64 -2.32 -7.07
N GLY A 91 16.20 -3.51 -6.82
CA GLY A 91 16.69 -3.90 -5.50
C GLY A 91 17.66 -2.90 -4.87
N PRO A 92 18.77 -2.52 -5.54
CA PRO A 92 19.71 -1.54 -5.00
C PRO A 92 19.10 -0.17 -4.72
N THR A 93 18.27 0.34 -5.63
CA THR A 93 17.61 1.64 -5.46
C THR A 93 16.58 1.59 -4.33
N LEU A 94 15.82 0.49 -4.21
CA LEU A 94 14.89 0.29 -3.10
C LEU A 94 15.60 0.15 -1.77
N ASP A 95 16.78 -0.50 -1.71
CA ASP A 95 17.57 -0.56 -0.47
C ASP A 95 17.98 0.82 0.01
N ALA A 96 18.57 1.64 -0.87
CA ALA A 96 18.94 3.01 -0.55
C ALA A 96 17.71 3.88 -0.19
N TRP A 97 16.61 3.73 -0.95
CA TRP A 97 15.38 4.47 -0.73
C TRP A 97 14.72 4.12 0.60
N ILE A 98 14.64 2.83 0.94
CA ILE A 98 14.00 2.37 2.18
C ILE A 98 14.92 2.64 3.38
N ALA A 99 16.24 2.67 3.21
CA ALA A 99 17.18 3.03 4.28
C ALA A 99 16.97 4.46 4.77
N ASP A 100 16.90 5.41 3.83
CA ASP A 100 16.72 6.84 4.12
C ASP A 100 16.12 7.57 2.90
N PRO A 101 14.77 7.66 2.78
CA PRO A 101 14.15 8.30 1.63
C PRO A 101 14.54 9.77 1.48
N ALA A 102 14.65 10.49 2.60
CA ALA A 102 14.98 11.92 2.61
C ALA A 102 16.46 12.17 2.33
N GLY A 103 17.34 11.25 2.72
CA GLY A 103 18.76 11.26 2.35
C GLY A 103 19.01 10.92 0.88
N LEU A 104 18.22 10.01 0.29
CA LEU A 104 18.35 9.67 -1.13
C LEU A 104 17.73 10.73 -2.05
N VAL A 105 16.54 11.23 -1.72
CA VAL A 105 15.86 12.30 -2.47
C VAL A 105 15.42 13.37 -1.49
N GLU A 106 16.24 14.40 -1.37
CA GLU A 106 15.96 15.57 -0.54
C GLU A 106 14.60 16.19 -0.92
N SER A 107 13.80 16.57 0.07
CA SER A 107 12.45 17.11 -0.13
C SER A 107 11.45 16.15 -0.78
N THR A 108 11.65 14.83 -0.66
CA THR A 108 10.59 13.86 -0.94
C THR A 108 9.35 14.09 -0.06
N SER A 109 8.16 13.91 -0.61
CA SER A 109 6.90 13.96 0.15
C SER A 109 6.63 12.68 0.96
N MET A 110 7.45 11.63 0.78
CA MET A 110 7.34 10.41 1.57
C MET A 110 7.92 10.63 2.96
N THR A 111 7.05 10.75 3.98
CA THR A 111 7.43 11.04 5.38
C THR A 111 7.92 9.80 6.16
N PHE A 112 8.35 8.75 5.46
CA PHE A 112 8.87 7.55 6.10
C PHE A 112 10.29 7.84 6.61
N SER A 113 10.56 7.51 7.88
CA SER A 113 11.85 7.78 8.52
C SER A 113 13.00 6.92 8.01
N GLY A 114 12.70 5.89 7.22
CA GLY A 114 13.66 4.87 6.83
C GLY A 114 13.66 3.64 7.75
N LEU A 115 14.28 2.57 7.27
CA LEU A 115 14.50 1.31 7.97
C LEU A 115 16.01 1.02 8.01
N ALA A 116 16.66 1.37 9.12
CA ALA A 116 18.11 1.31 9.23
C ALA A 116 18.69 -0.13 9.21
N ASP A 117 17.93 -1.12 9.70
CA ASP A 117 18.36 -2.51 9.72
C ASP A 117 18.41 -3.11 8.31
N GLU A 118 19.62 -3.43 7.85
CA GLU A 118 19.86 -3.98 6.52
C GLU A 118 19.21 -5.34 6.28
N SER A 119 19.16 -6.20 7.31
CA SER A 119 18.51 -7.51 7.19
C SER A 119 17.00 -7.37 7.02
N ALA A 120 16.39 -6.47 7.78
CA ALA A 120 14.97 -6.15 7.67
C ALA A 120 14.66 -5.51 6.31
N ARG A 121 15.52 -4.62 5.80
CA ARG A 121 15.36 -4.08 4.44
C ARG A 121 15.43 -5.18 3.38
N ARG A 122 16.41 -6.08 3.45
CA ARG A 122 16.50 -7.22 2.53
C ARG A 122 15.22 -8.06 2.55
N ASP A 123 14.69 -8.38 3.73
CA ASP A 123 13.43 -9.12 3.85
C ASP A 123 12.26 -8.35 3.21
N LEU A 124 12.13 -7.05 3.49
CA LEU A 124 11.10 -6.20 2.89
C LEU A 124 11.23 -6.11 1.36
N ILE A 125 12.46 -5.96 0.84
CA ILE A 125 12.72 -5.91 -0.61
C ILE A 125 12.37 -7.25 -1.27
N ALA A 126 12.63 -8.38 -0.61
CA ALA A 126 12.22 -9.70 -1.10
C ALA A 126 10.69 -9.80 -1.26
N PHE A 127 9.94 -9.23 -0.31
CA PHE A 127 8.48 -9.12 -0.43
C PHE A 127 8.09 -8.16 -1.56
N LEU A 128 8.71 -6.98 -1.64
CA LEU A 128 8.39 -5.95 -2.63
C LEU A 128 8.71 -6.40 -4.07
N GLU A 129 9.76 -7.20 -4.29
CA GLU A 129 10.07 -7.79 -5.59
C GLU A 129 8.89 -8.62 -6.13
N ILE A 130 8.24 -9.38 -5.25
CA ILE A 130 7.03 -10.13 -5.59
C ILE A 130 5.84 -9.18 -5.75
N ALA A 131 5.61 -8.30 -4.78
CA ALA A 131 4.42 -7.46 -4.68
C ALA A 131 4.34 -6.40 -5.81
N MET A 132 5.49 -5.85 -6.20
CA MET A 132 5.63 -4.81 -7.23
C MET A 132 5.78 -5.39 -8.64
N ALA A 133 5.86 -6.71 -8.82
CA ALA A 133 5.81 -7.31 -10.15
C ALA A 133 4.40 -7.20 -10.78
N PRO A 134 4.25 -7.31 -12.11
CA PRO A 134 2.94 -7.50 -12.74
C PRO A 134 2.23 -8.73 -12.15
N GLY A 135 0.99 -8.56 -11.68
CA GLY A 135 0.25 -9.62 -10.98
C GLY A 135 0.71 -9.87 -9.54
N GLY A 136 1.63 -9.05 -9.01
CA GLY A 136 2.21 -9.22 -7.68
C GLY A 136 1.21 -9.25 -6.54
N ALA A 137 0.15 -8.44 -6.62
CA ALA A 137 -0.97 -8.43 -5.67
C ALA A 137 -1.63 -9.81 -5.50
N THR A 138 -1.87 -10.51 -6.60
CA THR A 138 -2.42 -11.88 -6.58
C THR A 138 -1.38 -12.85 -6.01
N ALA A 139 -0.13 -12.74 -6.46
CA ALA A 139 0.93 -13.64 -6.05
C ALA A 139 1.22 -13.59 -4.54
N VAL A 140 1.18 -12.41 -3.90
CA VAL A 140 1.41 -12.29 -2.44
C VAL A 140 0.27 -12.88 -1.61
N VAL A 141 -0.96 -12.89 -2.14
CA VAL A 141 -2.11 -13.54 -1.49
C VAL A 141 -2.05 -15.06 -1.68
N GLU A 142 -1.84 -15.54 -2.90
CA GLU A 142 -1.77 -16.98 -3.20
C GLU A 142 -0.62 -17.70 -2.48
N ARG A 143 0.43 -16.97 -2.10
CA ARG A 143 1.57 -17.49 -1.32
C ARG A 143 1.37 -17.37 0.19
N ASP A 144 0.20 -16.91 0.64
CA ASP A 144 -0.12 -16.62 2.04
C ASP A 144 0.92 -15.68 2.69
N LEU A 145 1.39 -14.67 1.96
CA LEU A 145 2.31 -13.66 2.51
C LEU A 145 1.53 -12.56 3.21
N ILE A 146 0.43 -12.11 2.61
CA ILE A 146 -0.50 -11.17 3.22
C ILE A 146 -1.96 -11.60 2.98
N PRO A 147 -2.88 -11.25 3.89
CA PRO A 147 -4.30 -11.36 3.63
C PRO A 147 -4.78 -10.48 2.47
N THR A 148 -5.90 -10.85 1.82
CA THR A 148 -6.45 -10.12 0.67
C THR A 148 -6.80 -8.66 1.02
N GLU A 149 -7.25 -8.41 2.25
CA GLU A 149 -7.59 -7.07 2.71
C GLU A 149 -6.39 -6.11 2.74
N PHE A 150 -5.16 -6.61 2.83
CA PHE A 150 -3.96 -5.76 2.84
C PHE A 150 -3.54 -5.30 1.44
N VAL A 151 -4.02 -5.97 0.39
CA VAL A 151 -3.76 -5.58 -1.00
C VAL A 151 -4.34 -4.20 -1.30
N ARG A 152 -5.50 -3.87 -0.74
CA ARG A 152 -6.17 -2.56 -0.94
C ARG A 152 -5.64 -1.44 -0.04
N GLY A 153 -4.62 -1.70 0.78
CA GLY A 153 -4.14 -0.72 1.75
C GLY A 153 -5.23 -0.31 2.75
N ARG A 154 -5.11 0.89 3.34
CA ARG A 154 -6.15 1.46 4.24
C ARG A 154 -7.29 2.19 3.51
N GLN A 155 -7.73 1.68 2.36
CA GLN A 155 -8.98 2.17 1.75
C GLN A 155 -10.16 1.94 2.71
N PRO A 156 -11.07 2.91 2.88
CA PRO A 156 -12.34 2.67 3.58
C PRO A 156 -13.11 1.51 2.95
N ALA A 157 -14.00 0.88 3.74
CA ALA A 157 -14.95 -0.07 3.19
C ALA A 157 -15.81 0.60 2.10
N PRO A 158 -16.22 -0.13 1.05
CA PRO A 158 -17.12 0.40 0.03
C PRO A 158 -18.39 1.00 0.66
N LEU A 159 -18.83 2.13 0.14
CA LEU A 159 -19.96 2.89 0.67
C LEU A 159 -21.29 2.51 0.02
N THR A 160 -21.30 1.53 -0.88
CA THR A 160 -22.50 1.07 -1.60
C THR A 160 -22.87 -0.37 -1.22
N PRO A 161 -24.14 -0.66 -0.88
CA PRO A 161 -25.22 0.31 -0.65
C PRO A 161 -25.03 1.06 0.68
N THR A 162 -25.41 2.35 0.72
CA THR A 162 -25.43 3.11 1.98
C THR A 162 -26.76 2.86 2.71
N PRO A 163 -26.76 2.41 3.98
CA PRO A 163 -27.97 2.31 4.79
C PRO A 163 -28.70 3.65 4.97
N ALA A 164 -30.02 3.64 5.16
CA ALA A 164 -30.82 4.87 5.24
C ALA A 164 -30.42 5.80 6.42
N ASP A 165 -29.94 5.24 7.53
CA ASP A 165 -29.43 5.95 8.71
C ASP A 165 -27.99 6.49 8.53
N ALA A 166 -27.37 6.17 7.39
CA ALA A 166 -26.06 6.67 6.97
C ALA A 166 -26.12 7.44 5.64
N GLN A 167 -27.23 7.41 4.91
CA GLN A 167 -27.40 8.16 3.67
C GLN A 167 -27.83 9.60 3.99
N VAL A 168 -27.04 10.58 3.57
CA VAL A 168 -27.30 12.00 3.84
C VAL A 168 -28.30 12.56 2.84
N ALA A 169 -29.40 13.12 3.35
CA ALA A 169 -30.44 13.77 2.56
C ALA A 169 -30.25 15.30 2.47
N ALA A 170 -29.78 15.94 3.55
CA ALA A 170 -29.56 17.38 3.59
C ALA A 170 -28.46 17.74 4.59
N ILE A 171 -27.75 18.84 4.33
CA ILE A 171 -26.80 19.43 5.27
C ILE A 171 -27.04 20.92 5.33
N ARG A 172 -27.28 21.42 6.54
CA ARG A 172 -27.40 22.85 6.82
C ARG A 172 -26.27 23.29 7.74
N HIS A 173 -25.60 24.37 7.40
CA HIS A 173 -24.62 25.03 8.27
C HIS A 173 -25.21 26.34 8.81
N CYS A 174 -24.99 26.61 10.10
CA CYS A 174 -25.32 27.87 10.76
C CYS A 174 -24.51 28.00 12.05
N GLY A 175 -23.85 29.13 12.25
CA GLY A 175 -22.99 29.35 13.42
C GLY A 175 -21.80 28.41 13.41
N ASP A 176 -21.57 27.71 14.52
CA ASP A 176 -20.47 26.74 14.71
C ASP A 176 -20.92 25.28 14.49
N ASN A 177 -22.06 25.06 13.82
CA ASN A 177 -22.66 23.75 13.68
C ASN A 177 -23.08 23.39 12.24
N TYR A 178 -22.87 22.13 11.88
CA TYR A 178 -23.61 21.47 10.81
C TYR A 178 -24.78 20.68 11.40
N TRP A 179 -25.94 20.77 10.77
CA TRP A 179 -27.11 19.93 10.98
C TRP A 179 -27.21 18.98 9.79
N ILE A 180 -27.02 17.68 10.06
CA ILE A 180 -27.03 16.65 9.02
C ILE A 180 -28.30 15.84 9.17
N THR A 181 -29.10 15.81 8.11
CA THR A 181 -30.31 15.01 8.00
C THR A 181 -30.02 13.76 7.17
N THR A 182 -30.29 12.59 7.73
CA THR A 182 -30.19 11.29 7.03
C THR A 182 -31.51 10.92 6.35
N ALA A 183 -31.48 9.94 5.44
CA ALA A 183 -32.62 9.53 4.64
C ALA A 183 -33.77 8.91 5.46
N ASP A 184 -33.47 8.43 6.66
CA ASP A 184 -34.46 8.03 7.67
C ASP A 184 -35.19 9.22 8.36
N GLY A 185 -34.79 10.47 8.05
CA GLY A 185 -35.34 11.70 8.61
C GLY A 185 -34.65 12.20 9.87
N THR A 186 -33.68 11.46 10.41
CA THR A 186 -32.94 11.85 11.63
C THR A 186 -32.06 13.07 11.34
N THR A 187 -32.18 14.13 12.14
CA THR A 187 -31.32 15.33 12.03
C THR A 187 -30.45 15.48 13.27
N THR A 188 -29.14 15.50 13.09
CA THR A 188 -28.17 15.58 14.20
C THR A 188 -27.27 16.81 14.05
N PRO A 189 -27.08 17.63 15.11
CA PRO A 189 -26.09 18.70 15.11
C PRO A 189 -24.67 18.14 15.35
N HIS A 190 -23.71 18.74 14.67
CA HIS A 190 -22.29 18.43 14.79
C HIS A 190 -21.49 19.74 14.82
N TRP A 191 -20.62 19.88 15.82
CA TRP A 191 -19.66 20.98 15.86
C TRP A 191 -18.83 21.00 14.56
N GLU A 192 -18.67 22.17 13.94
CA GLU A 192 -18.08 22.33 12.61
C GLU A 192 -16.69 21.70 12.48
N MET A 193 -15.88 21.74 13.54
CA MET A 193 -14.52 21.20 13.56
C MET A 193 -14.48 19.66 13.61
N ASN A 194 -15.60 19.02 13.89
CA ASN A 194 -15.76 17.58 13.89
C ASN A 194 -16.31 17.01 12.57
N VAL A 195 -16.65 17.87 11.60
CA VAL A 195 -17.19 17.46 10.30
C VAL A 195 -16.12 17.53 9.22
N ARG A 196 -15.98 16.43 8.47
CA ARG A 196 -15.10 16.37 7.30
C ARG A 196 -15.90 16.10 6.04
N LEU A 197 -15.95 17.08 5.15
CA LEU A 197 -16.56 16.91 3.83
C LEU A 197 -15.52 16.33 2.88
N LYS A 198 -15.82 15.21 2.22
CA LYS A 198 -14.89 14.47 1.36
C LYS A 198 -15.54 14.16 0.03
N ILE A 199 -14.75 14.09 -1.03
CA ILE A 199 -15.19 13.58 -2.33
C ILE A 199 -14.49 12.24 -2.57
N ASP A 200 -15.27 11.22 -2.93
CA ASP A 200 -14.76 9.92 -3.37
C ASP A 200 -15.44 9.56 -4.70
N THR A 201 -14.68 9.69 -5.79
CA THR A 201 -15.14 9.35 -7.15
C THR A 201 -14.79 7.92 -7.56
N SER A 202 -14.22 7.14 -6.63
CA SER A 202 -13.84 5.76 -6.91
C SER A 202 -15.06 4.84 -6.95
N PRO A 203 -14.93 3.63 -7.53
CA PRO A 203 -15.98 2.62 -7.46
C PRO A 203 -16.36 2.15 -6.04
N ALA A 204 -15.54 2.47 -5.03
CA ALA A 204 -15.84 2.20 -3.62
C ALA A 204 -16.53 3.38 -2.92
N GLY A 205 -16.64 4.53 -3.58
CA GLY A 205 -17.35 5.71 -3.10
C GLY A 205 -18.87 5.51 -3.05
N PRO A 206 -19.62 6.52 -2.58
CA PRO A 206 -21.08 6.47 -2.54
C PRO A 206 -21.69 6.55 -3.94
N GLU A 207 -22.93 6.05 -4.07
CA GLU A 207 -23.72 6.23 -5.30
C GLU A 207 -24.02 7.72 -5.55
N PRO A 208 -24.05 8.16 -6.83
CA PRO A 208 -24.46 9.52 -7.17
C PRO A 208 -25.85 9.87 -6.64
N GLY A 209 -25.96 11.02 -5.95
CA GLY A 209 -27.19 11.46 -5.28
C GLY A 209 -27.40 10.85 -3.89
N GLN A 210 -26.46 10.04 -3.39
CA GLN A 210 -26.57 9.34 -2.11
C GLN A 210 -25.30 9.52 -1.26
N PRO A 211 -24.98 10.76 -0.80
CA PRO A 211 -23.80 10.96 0.02
C PRO A 211 -23.84 10.11 1.30
N ALA A 212 -22.70 9.60 1.73
CA ALA A 212 -22.60 8.68 2.86
C ALA A 212 -21.99 9.35 4.10
N LEU A 213 -22.60 9.10 5.26
CA LEU A 213 -22.12 9.50 6.56
C LEU A 213 -21.29 8.37 7.18
N ILE A 214 -20.01 8.66 7.43
CA ILE A 214 -19.08 7.76 8.14
C ILE A 214 -18.82 8.34 9.53
N ARG A 215 -19.10 7.55 10.56
CA ARG A 215 -18.77 7.89 11.95
C ARG A 215 -17.33 7.47 12.25
N SER A 216 -16.60 8.32 12.95
CA SER A 216 -15.18 8.13 13.27
C SER A 216 -14.84 8.74 14.64
N GLY A 217 -13.62 8.46 15.12
CA GLY A 217 -13.18 8.88 16.45
C GLY A 217 -13.58 7.89 17.54
N SER A 218 -12.76 7.80 18.58
CA SER A 218 -12.97 6.86 19.69
C SER A 218 -14.25 7.12 20.50
N LEU A 219 -14.81 8.33 20.39
CA LEU A 219 -16.05 8.75 21.02
C LEU A 219 -17.21 8.90 20.01
N GLY A 220 -16.98 8.60 18.73
CA GLY A 220 -17.98 8.77 17.66
C GLY A 220 -18.36 10.23 17.36
N ASP A 221 -17.62 11.20 17.90
CA ASP A 221 -17.89 12.63 17.82
C ASP A 221 -17.47 13.25 16.47
N ARG A 222 -16.56 12.58 15.74
CA ARG A 222 -16.07 13.03 14.43
C ARG A 222 -16.78 12.29 13.32
N ILE A 223 -17.20 13.00 12.29
CA ILE A 223 -17.84 12.40 11.15
C ILE A 223 -17.14 12.79 9.85
N SER A 224 -17.30 11.95 8.83
CA SER A 224 -17.04 12.32 7.45
C SER A 224 -18.32 12.19 6.65
N VAL A 225 -18.69 13.22 5.89
CA VAL A 225 -19.69 13.09 4.83
C VAL A 225 -18.94 12.96 3.52
N VAL A 226 -19.16 11.84 2.83
CA VAL A 226 -18.52 11.51 1.57
C VAL A 226 -19.53 11.71 0.45
N PHE A 227 -19.14 12.50 -0.55
CA PHE A 227 -19.93 12.77 -1.74
C PHE A 227 -19.28 12.11 -2.95
N SER A 228 -20.09 11.74 -3.93
CA SER A 228 -19.68 11.24 -5.25
C SER A 228 -19.08 12.32 -6.14
N SER A 229 -19.39 13.61 -5.87
CA SER A 229 -18.86 14.73 -6.65
C SER A 229 -18.92 16.08 -5.92
N VAL A 230 -18.15 17.05 -6.41
CA VAL A 230 -18.23 18.45 -5.93
C VAL A 230 -19.59 19.07 -6.24
N GLY A 231 -20.22 18.69 -7.36
CA GLY A 231 -21.55 19.17 -7.73
C GLY A 231 -22.61 18.74 -6.71
N GLU A 232 -22.55 17.49 -6.28
CA GLU A 232 -23.43 16.93 -5.25
C GLU A 232 -23.24 17.64 -3.89
N LEU A 233 -21.99 17.86 -3.47
CA LEU A 233 -21.71 18.62 -2.25
C LEU A 233 -22.40 19.99 -2.28
N LYS A 234 -22.27 20.71 -3.40
CA LYS A 234 -22.90 22.02 -3.58
C LYS A 234 -24.43 21.96 -3.62
N SER A 235 -25.01 20.85 -4.09
CA SER A 235 -26.47 20.71 -4.12
C SER A 235 -27.06 20.36 -2.75
N VAL A 236 -26.31 19.63 -1.91
CA VAL A 236 -26.78 19.11 -0.61
C VAL A 236 -26.49 20.08 0.55
N LEU A 237 -25.36 20.80 0.52
CA LEU A 237 -24.97 21.75 1.57
C LEU A 237 -25.62 23.13 1.36
N ARG A 238 -26.20 23.67 2.43
CA ARG A 238 -26.80 25.02 2.48
C ARG A 238 -26.30 25.79 3.71
N GLU A 239 -26.03 27.08 3.51
CA GLU A 239 -25.81 28.03 4.61
C GLU A 239 -27.17 28.66 4.96
N GLU A 240 -27.74 28.31 6.10
CA GLU A 240 -29.09 28.75 6.50
C GLU A 240 -29.27 28.69 8.02
N CYS A 241 -29.65 29.83 8.59
CA CYS A 241 -30.20 29.99 9.94
C CYS A 241 -31.68 30.38 9.79
#